data_AF-A0A2S1GY59-F1
#
_entry.id   AF-A0A2S1GY59-F1
#
_cell.length_a   1.000
_cell.length_b   1.000
_cell.length_c   1.000
_cell.angle_alpha   90.00
_cell.angle_beta   90.00
_cell.angle_gamma   90.00
#
_symmetry.space_group_name_H-M   'P 1'
#
loop_
_entity.id
_entity.type
_entity.pdbx_description
1 polymer ?
#
loop_
_entity_poly.entity_id
_entity_poly.type
_entity_poly.pdbx_seq_one_letter_code
_entity_poly.pdbx_strand_id
1 'polypeptide(L)'
;MEIQIEFEKWLVEEGRANVGDVDGFRTYLDEKTVGENKLLSRFSFVHYKKYLMDEGFAIATINKKINSLEVYNDFLQTKGLVNESHIQLKHDRVKIASGSEQMVTALSDEEVEKLLFYVETHKKVSQKNYKCQLIYVQKRSLNYV
;
A
#
# COMPACT_ATOMS: atom_id res chain seq x y z
N MET A 1 -0.34 21.47 -6.76
CA MET A 1 0.05 20.72 -7.97
C MET A 1 1.56 20.62 -8.10
N GLU A 2 2.31 21.71 -7.86
CA GLU A 2 3.78 21.75 -7.96
C GLU A 2 4.52 20.80 -6.98
N ILE A 3 4.15 20.79 -5.70
CA ILE A 3 4.75 19.91 -4.67
C ILE A 3 4.67 18.41 -5.02
N GLN A 4 3.65 17.98 -5.76
CA GLN A 4 3.50 16.57 -6.17
C GLN A 4 4.56 16.17 -7.18
N ILE A 5 4.74 17.00 -8.21
CA ILE A 5 5.71 16.76 -9.26
C ILE A 5 7.12 16.77 -8.67
N GLU A 6 7.37 17.67 -7.71
CA GLU A 6 8.64 17.68 -6.98
C GLU A 6 8.85 16.44 -6.12
N PHE A 7 7.80 15.96 -5.44
CA PHE A 7 7.88 14.73 -4.65
C PHE A 7 8.17 13.51 -5.52
N GLU A 8 7.49 13.38 -6.66
CA GLU A 8 7.73 12.28 -7.61
C GLU A 8 9.15 12.30 -8.17
N LYS A 9 9.67 13.49 -8.50
CA LYS A 9 11.07 13.66 -8.91
C LYS A 9 12.04 13.26 -7.80
N TRP A 10 11.80 13.73 -6.58
CA TRP A 10 12.63 13.42 -5.43
C TRP A 10 12.65 11.91 -5.14
N LEU A 11 11.51 11.22 -5.28
CA LEU A 11 11.47 9.76 -5.15
C LEU A 11 12.36 9.08 -6.19
N VAL A 12 12.34 9.53 -7.45
CA VAL A 12 13.20 8.98 -8.51
C VAL A 12 14.68 9.24 -8.22
N GLU A 13 15.03 10.44 -7.75
CA GLU A 13 16.41 10.80 -7.35
C GLU A 13 16.93 9.92 -6.21
N GLU A 14 16.07 9.58 -5.25
CA GLU A 14 16.37 8.69 -4.12
C GLU A 14 16.30 7.19 -4.49
N GLY A 15 15.99 6.85 -5.74
CA GLY A 15 15.83 5.46 -6.19
C GLY A 15 14.61 4.75 -5.59
N ARG A 16 13.59 5.50 -5.18
CA ARG A 16 12.35 5.01 -4.57
C ARG A 16 11.22 4.98 -5.60
N ALA A 17 10.35 3.97 -5.52
CA ALA A 17 9.17 3.88 -6.38
C ALA A 17 8.03 4.76 -5.84
N ASN A 18 7.17 5.25 -6.75
CA ASN A 18 6.05 6.12 -6.42
C ASN A 18 5.13 5.48 -5.36
N VAL A 19 4.93 6.20 -4.25
CA VAL A 19 3.97 5.88 -3.20
C VAL A 19 2.64 6.56 -3.51
N GLY A 20 1.85 5.96 -4.41
CA GLY A 20 0.47 6.41 -4.70
C GLY A 20 -0.46 6.43 -3.47
N ASP A 21 -0.01 5.90 -2.34
CA ASP A 21 -0.67 6.04 -1.04
C ASP A 21 -0.73 7.49 -0.54
N VAL A 22 0.17 8.38 -0.99
CA VAL A 22 0.16 9.81 -0.64
C VAL A 22 -0.99 10.55 -1.34
N ASP A 23 -1.38 10.14 -2.55
CA ASP A 23 -2.51 10.74 -3.26
C ASP A 23 -3.82 10.55 -2.49
N GLY A 24 -4.03 9.36 -1.92
CA GLY A 24 -5.21 9.08 -1.10
C GLY A 24 -5.31 9.97 0.14
N PHE A 25 -4.18 10.40 0.70
CA PHE A 25 -4.18 11.37 1.81
C PHE A 25 -4.51 12.78 1.33
N ARG A 26 -4.04 13.18 0.15
CA ARG A 26 -4.30 14.51 -0.41
C ARG A 26 -5.75 14.66 -0.84
N THR A 27 -6.32 13.65 -1.49
CA THR A 27 -7.76 13.60 -1.77
C THR A 27 -8.58 13.71 -0.49
N TYR A 28 -8.18 13.00 0.57
CA TYR A 28 -8.83 13.11 1.88
C TYR A 28 -8.78 14.55 2.43
N LEU A 29 -7.64 15.24 2.32
CA LEU A 29 -7.54 16.65 2.72
C LEU A 29 -8.42 17.57 1.87
N ASP A 30 -8.46 17.34 0.56
CA ASP A 30 -9.28 18.14 -0.35
C ASP A 30 -10.78 18.00 -0.01
N GLU A 31 -11.22 16.82 0.42
CA GLU A 31 -12.62 16.54 0.77
C GLU A 31 -13.00 16.96 2.20
N LYS A 32 -12.06 16.88 3.16
CA LYS A 32 -12.35 16.97 4.60
C LYS A 32 -11.82 18.23 5.30
N THR A 33 -10.97 19.02 4.65
CA THR A 33 -10.45 20.28 5.23
C THR A 33 -10.87 21.50 4.42
N VAL A 34 -11.43 22.49 5.11
CA VAL A 34 -11.74 23.83 4.56
C VAL A 34 -10.58 24.76 4.92
N GLY A 35 -9.60 24.92 4.04
CA GLY A 35 -8.46 25.82 4.28
C GLY A 35 -7.31 25.70 3.28
N GLU A 36 -6.45 26.71 3.25
CA GLU A 36 -5.32 26.83 2.31
C GLU A 36 -4.09 26.00 2.69
N ASN A 37 -3.94 25.63 3.98
CA ASN A 37 -2.77 24.87 4.41
C ASN A 37 -3.03 23.35 4.33
N LYS A 38 -2.86 22.80 3.13
CA LYS A 38 -3.00 21.37 2.79
C LYS A 38 -1.73 20.56 3.06
N LEU A 39 -0.82 21.07 3.88
CA LEU A 39 0.42 20.38 4.21
C LEU A 39 0.19 19.33 5.30
N LEU A 40 1.04 18.31 5.28
CA LEU A 40 1.04 17.27 6.30
C LEU A 40 1.38 17.92 7.66
N SER A 41 0.46 17.79 8.61
CA SER A 41 0.59 18.18 10.01
C SER A 41 0.24 17.00 10.92
N ARG A 42 0.67 17.03 12.18
CA ARG A 42 0.28 16.01 13.17
C ARG A 42 -1.25 15.85 13.27
N PHE A 43 -1.98 16.97 13.24
CA PHE A 43 -3.45 16.97 13.26
C PHE A 43 -4.04 16.23 12.07
N SER A 44 -3.64 16.62 10.84
CA SER A 44 -4.14 15.98 9.62
C SER A 44 -3.81 14.48 9.56
N PHE A 45 -2.63 14.08 10.04
CA PHE A 45 -2.21 12.69 10.10
C PHE A 45 -3.10 11.86 11.04
N VAL A 46 -3.33 12.35 12.27
CA VAL A 46 -4.16 11.64 13.27
C VAL A 46 -5.60 11.46 12.76
N HIS A 47 -6.16 12.50 12.12
CA HIS A 47 -7.50 12.44 11.54
C HIS A 47 -7.58 11.47 10.35
N TYR A 48 -6.58 11.47 9.47
CA TYR A 48 -6.53 10.51 8.36
C TYR A 48 -6.40 9.07 8.84
N LYS A 49 -5.53 8.82 9.82
CA LYS A 49 -5.38 7.50 10.43
C LYS A 49 -6.70 7.02 11.03
N LYS A 50 -7.41 7.89 11.76
CA LYS A 50 -8.73 7.58 12.31
C LYS A 50 -9.73 7.26 11.20
N TYR A 51 -9.78 8.06 10.15
CA TYR A 51 -10.63 7.80 8.99
C TYR A 51 -10.36 6.41 8.37
N LEU A 52 -9.10 6.04 8.15
CA LEU A 52 -8.76 4.72 7.62
C LEU A 52 -9.20 3.57 8.55
N MET A 53 -9.18 3.78 9.86
CA MET A 53 -9.68 2.80 10.83
C MET A 53 -11.21 2.72 10.81
N ASP A 54 -11.90 3.85 10.76
CA ASP A 54 -13.35 3.95 10.75
C ASP A 54 -13.95 3.34 9.47
N GLU A 55 -13.26 3.46 8.33
CA GLU A 55 -13.61 2.82 7.04
C GLU A 55 -13.26 1.31 6.98
N GLY A 56 -12.65 0.76 8.03
CA GLY A 56 -12.36 -0.67 8.11
C GLY A 56 -11.22 -1.16 7.22
N PHE A 57 -10.26 -0.29 6.86
CA PHE A 57 -9.08 -0.73 6.09
C PHE A 57 -8.26 -1.76 6.89
N ALA A 58 -7.71 -2.75 6.18
CA ALA A 58 -6.83 -3.74 6.80
C ALA A 58 -5.61 -3.07 7.44
N ILE A 59 -5.18 -3.57 8.62
CA ILE A 59 -4.04 -3.01 9.38
C ILE A 59 -2.77 -2.92 8.52
N ALA A 60 -2.51 -3.92 7.67
CA ALA A 60 -1.38 -3.91 6.74
C ALA A 60 -1.46 -2.74 5.74
N THR A 61 -2.65 -2.46 5.21
CA THR A 61 -2.90 -1.33 4.30
C THR A 61 -2.74 0.00 5.03
N ILE A 62 -3.27 0.13 6.26
CA ILE A 62 -3.10 1.34 7.08
C ILE A 62 -1.61 1.58 7.34
N ASN A 63 -0.87 0.56 7.77
CA ASN A 63 0.57 0.70 8.05
C ASN A 63 1.38 1.01 6.79
N LYS A 64 1.00 0.48 5.63
CA LYS A 64 1.60 0.86 4.34
C LYS A 64 1.40 2.36 4.07
N LYS A 65 0.18 2.86 4.24
CA LYS A 65 -0.15 4.29 4.08
C LYS A 65 0.62 5.17 5.06
N ILE A 66 0.74 4.76 6.32
CA ILE A 66 1.54 5.49 7.33
C ILE A 66 3.02 5.58 6.92
N ASN A 67 3.62 4.49 6.44
CA ASN A 67 5.01 4.53 5.98
C ASN A 67 5.17 5.48 4.77
N SER A 68 4.23 5.43 3.82
CA SER A 68 4.24 6.34 2.67
C SER A 68 4.14 7.81 3.06
N LEU A 69 3.35 8.12 4.10
CA LEU A 69 3.22 9.48 4.63
C LEU A 69 4.45 9.94 5.41
N GLU A 70 5.18 9.02 6.04
CA GLU A 70 6.44 9.36 6.70
C GLU A 70 7.51 9.75 5.68
N VAL A 71 7.65 8.98 4.59
CA VAL A 71 8.52 9.35 3.45
C VAL A 71 8.12 10.71 2.85
N TYR A 72 6.83 11.00 2.77
CA TYR A 72 6.35 12.31 2.33
C TYR A 72 6.70 13.43 3.33
N ASN A 73 6.66 13.15 4.63
CA ASN A 73 7.08 14.11 5.66
C ASN A 73 8.57 14.45 5.55
N ASP A 74 9.42 13.46 5.32
CA ASP A 74 10.87 13.65 5.12
C ASP A 74 11.17 14.51 3.89
N PHE A 75 10.43 14.30 2.80
CA PHE A 75 10.49 15.16 1.63
C PHE A 75 10.11 16.61 1.96
N LEU A 76 8.99 16.82 2.67
CA LEU A 76 8.56 18.15 3.07
C LEU A 76 9.56 18.85 3.99
N GLN A 77 10.23 18.10 4.87
CA GLN A 77 11.32 18.63 5.71
C GLN A 77 12.55 19.01 4.89
N THR A 78 12.94 18.16 3.94
CA THR A 78 14.08 18.43 3.04
C THR A 78 13.86 19.72 2.24
N LYS A 79 12.59 20.02 1.91
CA LYS A 79 12.18 21.26 1.24
C LYS A 79 12.00 22.46 2.17
N GLY A 80 12.11 22.28 3.49
CA GLY A 80 11.86 23.32 4.49
C GLY A 80 10.40 23.74 4.63
N LEU A 81 9.47 22.93 4.11
CA LEU A 81 8.02 23.19 4.18
C LEU A 81 7.42 22.78 5.54
N VAL A 82 8.10 21.88 6.24
CA VAL A 82 7.73 21.40 7.57
C VAL A 82 8.98 21.38 8.44
N ASN A 83 8.87 21.87 9.68
CA ASN A 83 10.02 22.03 10.58
C ASN A 83 10.32 20.80 11.45
N GLU A 84 9.38 19.85 11.56
CA GLU A 84 9.49 18.72 12.47
C GLU A 84 8.88 17.43 11.89
N SER A 85 9.23 16.29 12.49
CA SER A 85 8.66 15.02 12.09
C SER A 85 7.29 14.83 12.73
N HIS A 86 6.25 14.84 11.88
CA HIS A 86 4.88 14.68 12.36
C HIS A 86 4.45 13.21 12.51
N ILE A 87 5.27 12.27 12.05
CA ILE A 87 4.98 10.83 12.06
C ILE A 87 6.16 10.09 12.68
N GLN A 88 5.87 9.33 13.74
CA GLN A 88 6.83 8.49 14.44
C GLN A 88 6.41 7.03 14.31
N LEU A 89 6.99 6.30 13.35
CA LEU A 89 6.55 4.93 13.00
C LEU A 89 6.46 3.97 14.19
N LYS A 90 7.35 4.11 15.19
CA LYS A 90 7.34 3.30 16.42
C LYS A 90 6.06 3.45 17.24
N HIS A 91 5.46 4.64 17.23
CA HIS A 91 4.27 4.97 18.01
C HIS A 91 3.01 4.98 17.15
N ASP A 92 3.16 5.32 15.87
CA ASP A 92 2.03 5.58 14.99
C ASP A 92 1.55 4.38 14.20
N ARG A 93 2.36 3.33 14.04
CA ARG A 93 1.89 2.08 13.44
C ARG A 93 0.76 1.46 14.27
N VAL A 94 -0.25 0.95 13.56
CA VAL A 94 -1.32 0.18 14.18
C VAL A 94 -0.77 -1.21 14.49
N LYS A 95 -0.80 -1.59 15.77
CA LYS A 95 -0.37 -2.92 16.21
C LYS A 95 -1.35 -3.96 15.67
N ILE A 96 -0.81 -5.03 15.09
CA ILE A 96 -1.56 -6.23 14.78
C ILE A 96 -1.85 -6.89 16.13
N ALA A 97 -3.12 -6.98 16.52
CA ALA A 97 -3.50 -7.91 17.58
C ALA A 97 -3.18 -9.32 17.07
N SER A 98 -2.62 -10.19 17.92
CA SER A 98 -2.06 -11.50 17.57
C SER A 98 -3.04 -12.55 16.96
N GLY A 99 -4.09 -12.13 16.27
CA GLY A 99 -5.05 -12.97 15.57
C GLY A 99 -5.67 -12.33 14.30
N SER A 100 -5.19 -11.17 13.82
CA SER A 100 -5.69 -10.57 12.57
C SER A 100 -4.84 -10.88 11.34
N GLU A 101 -3.85 -11.78 11.46
CA GLU A 101 -3.18 -12.35 10.31
C GLU A 101 -4.17 -13.27 9.61
N GLN A 102 -4.72 -12.81 8.49
CA GLN A 102 -5.46 -13.69 7.60
C GLN A 102 -4.43 -14.71 7.06
N MET A 103 -4.44 -15.91 7.65
CA MET A 103 -3.49 -16.97 7.32
C MET A 103 -3.65 -17.32 5.85
N VAL A 104 -2.70 -16.87 5.02
CA VAL A 104 -2.67 -17.21 3.59
C VAL A 104 -2.19 -18.66 3.51
N THR A 105 -3.14 -19.59 3.42
CA THR A 105 -2.82 -21.00 3.20
C THR A 105 -2.47 -21.20 1.73
N ALA A 106 -1.56 -22.14 1.50
CA ALA A 106 -1.38 -22.71 0.18
C ALA A 106 -2.72 -23.28 -0.33
N LEU A 107 -3.06 -23.03 -1.60
CA LEU A 107 -4.09 -23.85 -2.27
C LEU A 107 -3.71 -25.33 -2.12
N SER A 108 -4.69 -26.14 -1.75
CA SER A 108 -4.60 -27.60 -1.77
C SER A 108 -4.52 -28.14 -3.20
N ASP A 109 -4.05 -29.38 -3.37
CA ASP A 109 -3.91 -30.01 -4.69
C ASP A 109 -5.25 -30.07 -5.44
N GLU A 110 -6.36 -30.31 -4.73
CA GLU A 110 -7.71 -30.32 -5.31
C GLU A 110 -8.13 -28.93 -5.82
N GLU A 111 -7.76 -27.86 -5.10
CA GLU A 111 -8.03 -26.49 -5.53
C GLU A 111 -7.13 -26.08 -6.71
N VAL A 112 -5.90 -26.58 -6.76
CA VAL A 112 -4.99 -26.43 -7.90
C VAL A 112 -5.57 -27.11 -9.14
N GLU A 113 -6.08 -28.34 -9.02
CA GLU A 113 -6.73 -29.06 -10.13
C GLU A 113 -7.97 -28.35 -10.64
N LYS A 114 -8.85 -27.86 -9.75
CA LYS A 114 -10.02 -27.06 -10.14
C LYS A 114 -9.63 -25.78 -10.87
N LEU A 115 -8.56 -25.11 -10.44
CA LEU A 115 -8.04 -23.92 -11.10
C LEU A 115 -7.45 -24.25 -12.48
N LEU A 116 -6.66 -25.33 -12.61
CA LEU A 116 -6.11 -25.79 -13.88
C LEU A 116 -7.23 -26.14 -14.88
N PHE A 117 -8.24 -26.89 -14.42
CA PHE A 117 -9.40 -27.24 -15.24
C PHE A 117 -10.18 -26.00 -15.70
N TYR A 118 -10.40 -25.03 -14.82
CA TYR A 118 -11.05 -23.76 -15.16
C TYR A 118 -10.27 -23.00 -16.24
N VAL A 119 -8.94 -22.94 -16.08
CA VAL A 119 -8.04 -22.27 -17.02
C VAL A 119 -8.00 -22.97 -18.38
N GLU A 120 -8.06 -24.30 -18.42
CA GLU A 120 -8.13 -25.07 -19.67
C GLU A 120 -9.50 -24.96 -20.37
N THR A 121 -10.59 -24.89 -19.59
CA THR A 121 -11.96 -24.85 -20.12
C THR A 121 -12.34 -23.46 -20.68
N HIS A 122 -11.83 -22.38 -20.06
CA HIS A 122 -12.12 -21.02 -20.51
C HIS A 122 -11.05 -20.47 -21.46
N LYS A 123 -11.30 -20.53 -22.77
CA LYS A 123 -10.50 -19.90 -23.85
C LYS A 123 -10.30 -18.37 -23.76
N LYS A 124 -10.68 -17.73 -22.66
CA LYS A 124 -10.60 -16.27 -22.43
C LYS A 124 -9.56 -15.84 -21.40
N VAL A 125 -8.67 -16.73 -20.96
CA VAL A 125 -7.48 -16.29 -20.22
C VAL A 125 -6.45 -15.78 -21.24
N SER A 126 -6.06 -14.51 -21.16
CA SER A 126 -4.97 -13.95 -21.97
C SER A 126 -3.76 -14.88 -21.90
N GLN A 127 -3.15 -15.21 -23.04
CA GLN A 127 -2.05 -16.20 -23.13
C GLN A 127 -0.89 -15.91 -22.15
N LYS A 128 -0.74 -14.65 -21.71
CA LYS A 128 0.28 -14.23 -20.74
C LYS A 128 -0.07 -14.67 -19.30
N ASN A 129 -1.35 -14.62 -18.92
CA ASN A 129 -1.82 -15.06 -17.60
C ASN A 129 -1.75 -16.59 -17.45
N TYR A 130 -2.05 -17.32 -18.53
CA TYR A 130 -1.95 -18.78 -18.59
C TYR A 130 -0.52 -19.27 -18.30
N LYS A 131 0.49 -18.68 -18.95
CA LYS A 131 1.90 -19.05 -18.74
C LYS A 131 2.37 -18.75 -17.31
N CYS A 132 1.98 -17.63 -16.73
CA CYS A 132 2.34 -17.29 -15.35
C CYS A 132 1.72 -18.27 -14.33
N GLN A 133 0.47 -18.67 -14.54
CA GLN A 133 -0.23 -19.62 -13.65
C GLN A 133 0.41 -21.02 -13.72
N LEU A 134 0.74 -21.51 -14.92
CA LEU A 134 1.41 -22.80 -15.10
C LEU A 134 2.81 -22.85 -14.48
N ILE A 135 3.62 -21.79 -14.65
CA ILE A 135 4.95 -21.72 -14.05
C ILE A 135 4.86 -21.74 -12.52
N TYR A 136 3.86 -21.07 -11.94
CA TYR A 136 3.65 -21.05 -10.50
C TYR A 136 3.28 -22.43 -9.95
N VAL A 137 2.42 -23.17 -10.65
CA VAL A 137 2.05 -24.55 -10.29
C VAL A 137 3.22 -25.51 -10.45
N GLN A 138 3.94 -25.49 -11.58
CA GLN A 138 5.09 -26.38 -11.83
C GLN A 138 6.26 -26.16 -10.85
N LYS A 139 6.55 -24.91 -10.48
CA LYS A 139 7.56 -24.63 -9.45
C LYS A 139 7.18 -25.18 -8.08
N ARG A 140 5.90 -25.31 -7.77
CA ARG A 140 5.46 -25.82 -6.46
C ARG A 140 5.59 -27.34 -6.36
N SER A 141 5.25 -28.10 -7.41
CA SER A 141 5.44 -29.56 -7.44
C SER A 141 6.91 -29.99 -7.33
N LEU A 142 7.86 -29.14 -7.73
CA LEU A 142 9.30 -29.41 -7.61
C LEU A 142 9.89 -29.09 -6.23
N ASN A 143 9.17 -28.39 -5.34
CA ASN A 143 9.63 -28.05 -3.99
C ASN A 143 9.06 -28.97 -2.90
N TYR A 144 8.41 -30.09 -3.28
CA TYR A 144 7.92 -31.15 -2.39
C TYR A 144 8.71 -32.46 -2.57
N VAL A 145 10.00 -32.38 -2.91
CA VAL A 145 10.95 -33.50 -2.85
C VAL A 145 12.08 -33.14 -1.91
#